data_AF-Q2NVD3-F1
#
_entry.id   AF-Q2NVD3-F1
#
_cell.length_a   1.000
_cell.length_b   1.000
_cell.length_c   1.000
_cell.angle_alpha   90.00
_cell.angle_beta   90.00
_cell.angle_gamma   90.00
#
_symmetry.space_group_name_H-M   'P 1'
#
loop_
_entity.id
_entity.type
_entity.pdbx_description
1 polymer ?
#
loop_
_entity_poly.entity_id
_entity_poly.type
_entity_poly.pdbx_seq_one_letter_code
_entity_poly.pdbx_strand_id
1 'polypeptide(L)'
;MKDMTECRERLRGIFNITVTPFTQNGDIDYAGLAANIERVIGLGYDGILIGGTYGEFPALSPDERVAIFRHVMVVVNDRVPIILCSAGSDAQVVAQLTQLAGDLGGLPGQPFTGTLRREIQMVFQDPYSSLHPKHTLMQTLAESLNLLHERDVIDHMYDRAATMAQGSLSTAAINRCEG
;
A
#
# COMPACT_ATOMS: atom_id res chain seq x y z
N MET A 1 -14.39 -8.92 -15.85
CA MET A 1 -13.08 -9.39 -15.37
C MET A 1 -12.11 -8.27 -15.62
N LYS A 2 -11.30 -7.92 -14.62
CA LYS A 2 -10.22 -6.94 -14.78
C LYS A 2 -9.18 -7.51 -15.75
N ASP A 3 -8.58 -6.68 -16.58
CA ASP A 3 -7.52 -7.09 -17.51
C ASP A 3 -6.20 -6.35 -17.25
N MET A 4 -5.13 -6.75 -17.95
CA MET A 4 -3.80 -6.18 -17.75
C MET A 4 -3.71 -4.70 -18.12
N THR A 5 -4.58 -4.22 -19.00
CA THR A 5 -4.62 -2.79 -19.39
C THR A 5 -5.23 -1.98 -18.25
N GLU A 6 -6.39 -2.40 -17.75
CA GLU A 6 -7.04 -1.78 -16.60
C GLU A 6 -6.12 -1.79 -15.37
N CYS A 7 -5.45 -2.91 -15.09
CA CYS A 7 -4.50 -3.00 -13.99
C CYS A 7 -3.34 -2.00 -14.14
N ARG A 8 -2.82 -1.78 -15.35
CA ARG A 8 -1.73 -0.80 -15.58
C ARG A 8 -2.18 0.65 -15.37
N GLU A 9 -3.41 0.96 -15.72
CA GLU A 9 -3.97 2.30 -15.52
C GLU A 9 -4.24 2.57 -14.04
N ARG A 10 -4.75 1.57 -13.33
CA ARG A 10 -5.10 1.71 -11.90
C ARG A 10 -3.90 1.59 -10.96
N LEU A 11 -2.88 0.79 -11.29
CA LEU A 11 -1.69 0.61 -10.44
C LEU A 11 -0.65 1.76 -10.62
N ARG A 12 -1.12 3.01 -10.52
CA ARG A 12 -0.28 4.22 -10.58
C ARG A 12 -0.55 5.10 -9.35
N GLY A 13 0.47 5.76 -8.85
CA GLY A 13 0.37 6.67 -7.71
C GLY A 13 0.82 6.05 -6.38
N ILE A 14 0.25 6.54 -5.28
CA ILE A 14 0.73 6.27 -3.92
C ILE A 14 -0.17 5.23 -3.26
N PHE A 15 0.43 4.10 -2.87
CA PHE A 15 -0.28 3.00 -2.23
C PHE A 15 0.00 3.01 -0.72
N ASN A 16 -1.05 2.95 0.09
CA ASN A 16 -0.92 2.79 1.53
C ASN A 16 -0.72 1.31 1.88
N ILE A 17 0.28 0.97 2.69
CA ILE A 17 0.31 -0.33 3.36
C ILE A 17 -0.55 -0.20 4.61
N THR A 18 -1.77 -0.72 4.54
CA THR A 18 -2.74 -0.57 5.63
C THR A 18 -2.46 -1.61 6.72
N VAL A 19 -2.25 -1.11 7.94
CA VAL A 19 -2.07 -1.91 9.16
C VAL A 19 -3.34 -2.69 9.50
N THR A 20 -3.17 -3.85 10.10
CA THR A 20 -4.23 -4.70 10.65
C THR A 20 -4.40 -4.36 12.14
N PRO A 21 -5.44 -3.62 12.54
CA PRO A 21 -5.68 -3.34 13.95
C PRO A 21 -6.19 -4.60 14.68
N PHE A 22 -5.81 -4.69 15.95
CA PHE A 22 -6.22 -5.78 16.85
C PHE A 22 -6.93 -5.20 18.07
N THR A 23 -7.89 -5.96 18.59
CA THR A 23 -8.55 -5.69 19.87
C THR A 23 -7.58 -5.96 21.03
N GLN A 24 -7.97 -5.56 22.25
CA GLN A 24 -7.18 -5.86 23.45
C GLN A 24 -6.99 -7.37 23.70
N ASN A 25 -7.86 -8.20 23.16
CA ASN A 25 -7.79 -9.65 23.29
C ASN A 25 -6.89 -10.30 22.22
N GLY A 26 -6.37 -9.52 21.27
CA GLY A 26 -5.55 -10.01 20.17
C GLY A 26 -6.33 -10.45 18.93
N ASP A 27 -7.68 -10.42 18.97
CA ASP A 27 -8.50 -10.67 17.79
C ASP A 27 -8.41 -9.51 16.80
N ILE A 28 -8.57 -9.78 15.50
CA ILE A 28 -8.64 -8.72 14.47
C ILE A 28 -9.81 -7.78 14.75
N ASP A 29 -9.51 -6.48 14.79
CA ASP A 29 -10.53 -5.43 14.87
C ASP A 29 -11.02 -5.05 13.46
N TYR A 30 -12.00 -5.79 12.95
CA TYR A 30 -12.57 -5.52 11.63
C TYR A 30 -13.23 -4.13 11.51
N ALA A 31 -13.80 -3.61 12.60
CA ALA A 31 -14.40 -2.28 12.59
C ALA A 31 -13.32 -1.20 12.49
N GLY A 32 -12.24 -1.35 13.27
CA GLY A 32 -11.05 -0.51 13.18
C GLY A 32 -10.37 -0.58 11.81
N LEU A 33 -10.30 -1.78 11.21
CA LEU A 33 -9.76 -1.96 9.87
C LEU A 33 -10.59 -1.22 8.82
N ALA A 34 -11.92 -1.35 8.86
CA ALA A 34 -12.82 -0.65 7.96
C ALA A 34 -12.68 0.88 8.12
N ALA A 35 -12.67 1.40 9.34
CA ALA A 35 -12.47 2.82 9.60
C ALA A 35 -11.10 3.34 9.09
N ASN A 36 -10.05 2.53 9.24
CA ASN A 36 -8.73 2.86 8.69
C ASN A 36 -8.73 2.91 7.16
N ILE A 37 -9.40 1.97 6.49
CA ILE A 37 -9.54 1.96 5.03
C ILE A 37 -10.30 3.20 4.55
N GLU A 38 -11.42 3.54 5.18
CA GLU A 38 -12.17 4.75 4.83
C GLU A 38 -11.32 6.01 4.99
N ARG A 39 -10.54 6.09 6.07
CA ARG A 39 -9.61 7.20 6.28
C ARG A 39 -8.54 7.22 5.21
N VAL A 40 -7.90 6.10 4.89
CA VAL A 40 -6.87 6.02 3.83
C VAL A 40 -7.42 6.48 2.48
N ILE A 41 -8.62 6.02 2.09
CA ILE A 41 -9.28 6.50 0.87
C ILE A 41 -9.54 8.00 0.96
N GLY A 42 -10.06 8.49 2.10
CA GLY A 42 -10.35 9.91 2.33
C GLY A 42 -9.12 10.83 2.33
N LEU A 43 -7.93 10.33 2.69
CA LEU A 43 -6.67 11.06 2.62
C LEU A 43 -6.12 11.17 1.18
N GLY A 44 -6.72 10.44 0.23
CA GLY A 44 -6.32 10.47 -1.18
C GLY A 44 -5.18 9.51 -1.49
N TYR A 45 -5.11 8.33 -0.88
CA TYR A 45 -4.25 7.29 -1.43
C TYR A 45 -4.86 6.71 -2.70
N ASP A 46 -4.04 6.45 -3.71
CA ASP A 46 -4.48 5.94 -5.01
C ASP A 46 -4.75 4.42 -4.96
N GLY A 47 -4.25 3.75 -3.93
CA GLY A 47 -4.53 2.35 -3.70
C GLY A 47 -4.09 1.87 -2.32
N ILE A 48 -4.42 0.60 -2.05
CA ILE A 48 -4.18 -0.04 -0.76
C ILE A 48 -3.42 -1.35 -0.98
N LEU A 49 -2.43 -1.61 -0.13
CA LEU A 49 -1.77 -2.91 -0.01
C LEU A 49 -2.16 -3.53 1.33
N ILE A 50 -2.65 -4.77 1.30
CA ILE A 50 -3.04 -5.56 2.46
C ILE A 50 -2.16 -6.79 2.60
N GLY A 51 -1.82 -7.17 3.83
CA GLY A 51 -1.07 -8.39 4.13
C GLY A 51 0.42 -8.30 3.81
N GLY A 52 0.98 -7.09 3.73
CA GLY A 52 2.43 -6.88 3.75
C GLY A 52 3.01 -7.01 5.16
N THR A 53 4.34 -6.92 5.32
CA THR A 53 4.99 -7.00 6.65
C THR A 53 4.46 -5.94 7.62
N TYR A 54 4.26 -4.71 7.14
CA TYR A 54 3.62 -3.62 7.89
C TYR A 54 2.10 -3.76 8.02
N GLY A 55 1.50 -4.72 7.33
CA GLY A 55 0.11 -5.15 7.55
C GLY A 55 0.01 -6.37 8.47
N GLU A 56 1.09 -6.63 9.24
CA GLU A 56 1.16 -7.63 10.31
C GLU A 56 0.95 -9.08 9.85
N PHE A 57 1.16 -9.39 8.57
CA PHE A 57 0.97 -10.76 8.06
C PHE A 57 1.74 -11.86 8.84
N PRO A 58 2.95 -11.63 9.42
CA PRO A 58 3.63 -12.66 10.20
C PRO A 58 2.92 -13.01 11.52
N ALA A 59 2.05 -12.12 12.01
CA ALA A 59 1.27 -12.33 13.23
C ALA A 59 -0.11 -12.97 12.95
N LEU A 60 -0.48 -13.15 11.69
CA LEU A 60 -1.79 -13.68 11.28
C LEU A 60 -1.70 -15.14 10.87
N SER A 61 -2.66 -15.92 11.31
CA SER A 61 -2.91 -17.26 10.78
C SER A 61 -3.35 -17.21 9.30
N PRO A 62 -3.20 -18.31 8.55
CA PRO A 62 -3.70 -18.38 7.17
C PRO A 62 -5.20 -18.06 7.04
N ASP A 63 -6.02 -18.53 7.98
CA ASP A 63 -7.47 -18.30 7.97
C ASP A 63 -7.82 -16.84 8.23
N GLU A 64 -7.10 -16.17 9.12
CA GLU A 64 -7.22 -14.73 9.35
C GLU A 64 -6.85 -13.93 8.10
N ARG A 65 -5.80 -14.33 7.37
CA ARG A 65 -5.41 -13.68 6.11
C ARG A 65 -6.49 -13.84 5.03
N VAL A 66 -7.11 -15.02 4.94
CA VAL A 66 -8.26 -15.26 4.06
C VAL A 66 -9.44 -14.36 4.43
N ALA A 67 -9.76 -14.27 5.72
CA ALA A 67 -10.87 -13.46 6.22
C ALA A 67 -10.65 -11.96 5.95
N ILE A 68 -9.44 -11.46 6.19
CA ILE A 68 -9.06 -10.08 5.88
C ILE A 68 -9.19 -9.79 4.39
N PHE A 69 -8.70 -10.65 3.49
CA PHE A 69 -8.83 -10.41 2.04
C PHE A 69 -10.29 -10.23 1.63
N ARG A 70 -11.17 -11.10 2.11
CA ARG A 70 -12.61 -11.01 1.82
C ARG A 70 -13.21 -9.74 2.40
N HIS A 71 -12.89 -9.42 3.65
CA HIS A 71 -13.41 -8.25 4.33
C HIS A 71 -13.01 -6.94 3.63
N VAL A 72 -11.71 -6.79 3.31
CA VAL A 72 -11.18 -5.58 2.65
C VAL A 72 -11.79 -5.39 1.27
N MET A 73 -11.96 -6.46 0.49
CA MET A 73 -12.62 -6.37 -0.81
C MET A 73 -14.07 -5.83 -0.69
N VAL A 74 -14.81 -6.26 0.35
CA VAL A 74 -16.15 -5.76 0.63
C VAL A 74 -16.12 -4.29 1.06
N VAL A 75 -15.23 -3.93 1.98
CA VAL A 75 -15.12 -2.54 2.47
C VAL A 75 -14.76 -1.63 1.30
N VAL A 76 -13.66 -1.88 0.59
CA VAL A 76 -13.18 -1.00 -0.49
C VAL A 76 -14.17 -0.92 -1.65
N ASN A 77 -14.87 -2.01 -1.97
CA ASN A 77 -15.94 -2.02 -2.97
C ASN A 77 -15.52 -1.37 -4.31
N ASP A 78 -14.34 -1.76 -4.82
CA ASP A 78 -13.74 -1.30 -6.08
C ASP A 78 -13.43 0.22 -6.19
N ARG A 79 -13.57 1.00 -5.11
CA ARG A 79 -13.28 2.45 -5.09
C ARG A 79 -11.82 2.78 -5.40
N VAL A 80 -10.89 1.95 -4.94
CA VAL A 80 -9.46 2.06 -5.23
C VAL A 80 -8.89 0.67 -5.54
N PRO A 81 -7.83 0.55 -6.38
CA PRO A 81 -7.10 -0.70 -6.56
C PRO A 81 -6.53 -1.23 -5.23
N ILE A 82 -6.57 -2.55 -5.09
CA ILE A 82 -6.02 -3.26 -3.93
C ILE A 82 -4.95 -4.25 -4.39
N ILE A 83 -3.80 -4.24 -3.72
CA ILE A 83 -2.78 -5.26 -3.81
C ILE A 83 -2.95 -6.20 -2.62
N LEU A 84 -3.36 -7.44 -2.91
CA LEU A 84 -3.48 -8.52 -1.92
C LEU A 84 -2.17 -9.29 -1.84
N CYS A 85 -1.40 -9.12 -0.77
CA CYS A 85 -0.10 -9.74 -0.61
C CYS A 85 -0.23 -11.21 -0.15
N SER A 86 0.05 -12.14 -1.05
CA SER A 86 0.03 -13.58 -0.77
C SER A 86 1.36 -14.14 -0.23
N ALA A 87 2.35 -13.29 0.06
CA ALA A 87 3.68 -13.73 0.50
C ALA A 87 3.62 -14.51 1.83
N GLY A 88 4.53 -15.47 2.01
CA GLY A 88 4.60 -16.29 3.22
C GLY A 88 5.70 -17.33 3.14
N SER A 89 6.09 -17.87 4.29
CA SER A 89 7.14 -18.90 4.37
C SER A 89 6.66 -20.30 3.98
N ASP A 90 5.35 -20.54 4.01
CA ASP A 90 4.73 -21.79 3.60
C ASP A 90 4.18 -21.66 2.17
N ALA A 91 4.71 -22.45 1.24
CA ALA A 91 4.31 -22.45 -0.16
C ALA A 91 2.84 -22.83 -0.37
N GLN A 92 2.26 -23.68 0.48
CA GLN A 92 0.84 -24.06 0.40
C GLN A 92 -0.06 -22.88 0.75
N VAL A 93 0.29 -22.13 1.80
CA VAL A 93 -0.42 -20.91 2.19
C VAL A 93 -0.32 -19.85 1.09
N VAL A 94 0.87 -19.69 0.49
CA VAL A 94 1.07 -18.76 -0.64
C VAL A 94 0.19 -19.14 -1.83
N ALA A 95 0.15 -20.42 -2.20
CA ALA A 95 -0.68 -20.90 -3.30
C ALA A 95 -2.18 -20.67 -3.02
N GLN A 96 -2.65 -20.97 -1.81
CA GLN A 96 -4.03 -20.76 -1.38
C GLN A 96 -4.44 -19.28 -1.46
N LEU A 97 -3.63 -18.39 -0.91
CA LEU A 97 -3.91 -16.95 -0.93
C LEU A 97 -3.83 -16.35 -2.32
N THR A 98 -2.92 -16.86 -3.16
CA THR A 98 -2.79 -16.46 -4.56
C THR A 98 -4.03 -16.86 -5.36
N GLN A 99 -4.53 -18.09 -5.17
CA GLN A 99 -5.78 -18.55 -5.79
C GLN A 99 -6.96 -17.69 -5.33
N LEU A 100 -7.09 -17.46 -4.01
CA LEU A 100 -8.13 -16.61 -3.45
C LEU A 100 -8.10 -15.20 -4.03
N ALA A 101 -6.91 -14.59 -4.19
CA ALA A 101 -6.78 -13.28 -4.80
C ALA A 101 -7.29 -13.27 -6.25
N GLY A 102 -7.08 -14.35 -7.01
CA GLY A 102 -7.67 -14.54 -8.33
C GLY A 102 -9.19 -14.66 -8.30
N ASP A 103 -9.74 -15.45 -7.37
CA ASP A 103 -11.19 -15.62 -7.20
C ASP A 103 -11.88 -14.31 -6.79
N LEU A 104 -11.17 -13.43 -6.09
CA LEU A 104 -11.63 -12.08 -5.73
C LEU A 104 -11.47 -11.05 -6.87
N GLY A 105 -11.05 -11.48 -8.06
CA GLY A 105 -10.96 -10.64 -9.26
C GLY A 105 -9.58 -10.03 -9.51
N GLY A 106 -8.55 -10.46 -8.76
CA GLY A 106 -7.15 -10.11 -9.02
C GLY A 106 -6.56 -10.89 -10.21
N LEU A 107 -5.36 -10.47 -10.62
CA LEU A 107 -4.59 -11.11 -11.70
C LEU A 107 -3.29 -11.73 -11.15
N PRO A 108 -3.37 -12.81 -10.34
CA PRO A 108 -2.20 -13.45 -9.76
C PRO A 108 -1.31 -14.10 -10.82
N GLY A 109 -0.03 -14.26 -10.49
CA GLY A 109 0.92 -15.03 -11.31
C GLY A 109 1.30 -14.37 -12.64
N GLN A 110 0.86 -13.13 -12.89
CA GLN A 110 1.29 -12.35 -14.05
C GLN A 110 2.72 -11.86 -13.81
N PRO A 111 3.72 -12.37 -14.55
CA PRO A 111 5.09 -11.98 -14.31
C PRO A 111 5.26 -10.53 -14.78
N PHE A 112 5.83 -9.70 -13.92
CA PHE A 112 6.25 -8.34 -14.27
C PHE A 112 7.40 -8.41 -15.28
N THR A 113 7.06 -8.48 -16.57
CA THR A 113 8.00 -8.67 -17.69
C THR A 113 7.99 -7.46 -18.62
N GLY A 114 9.07 -7.32 -19.39
CA GLY A 114 9.20 -6.28 -20.41
C GLY A 114 9.05 -4.87 -19.86
N THR A 115 8.13 -4.09 -20.44
CA THR A 115 7.87 -2.70 -20.05
C THR A 115 7.30 -2.57 -18.63
N LEU A 116 6.48 -3.52 -18.18
CA LEU A 116 5.88 -3.47 -16.85
C LEU A 116 6.91 -3.56 -15.71
N ARG A 117 8.02 -4.29 -15.93
CA ARG A 117 9.16 -4.30 -14.99
C ARG A 117 9.83 -2.93 -14.88
N ARG A 118 9.82 -2.13 -15.95
CA ARG A 118 10.41 -0.78 -15.95
C ARG A 118 9.51 0.24 -15.24
N GLU A 119 8.20 0.01 -15.31
CA GLU A 119 7.15 0.88 -14.73
C GLU A 119 6.93 0.67 -13.23
N ILE A 120 7.40 -0.45 -12.65
CA ILE A 120 7.27 -0.73 -11.21
C ILE A 120 8.59 -0.42 -10.51
N GLN A 121 8.57 0.57 -9.63
CA GLN A 121 9.73 1.00 -8.86
C GLN A 121 9.40 0.89 -7.36
N MET A 122 10.05 -0.05 -6.69
CA MET A 122 9.98 -0.15 -5.23
C MET A 122 10.98 0.82 -4.61
N VAL A 123 10.46 1.85 -3.94
CA VAL A 123 11.27 2.70 -3.07
C VAL A 123 11.31 2.05 -1.69
N PHE A 124 12.43 1.43 -1.34
CA PHE A 124 12.68 0.98 0.03
C PHE A 124 13.19 2.18 0.82
N GLN A 125 12.43 2.61 1.82
CA GLN A 125 12.94 3.62 2.76
C GLN A 125 13.95 2.98 3.72
N ASP A 126 15.09 3.62 3.86
CA ASP A 126 15.99 3.38 4.99
C ASP A 126 15.48 4.21 6.19
N PRO A 127 15.14 3.56 7.32
CA PRO A 127 14.56 4.24 8.47
C PRO A 127 15.48 5.31 9.09
N TYR A 128 16.79 5.25 8.83
CA TYR A 128 17.75 6.22 9.36
C TYR A 128 17.89 7.48 8.49
N SER A 129 17.92 7.35 7.16
CA SER A 129 17.99 8.50 6.26
C SER A 129 16.70 9.31 6.17
N SER A 130 15.53 8.69 6.43
CA SER A 130 14.24 9.41 6.51
C SER A 130 14.15 10.43 7.65
N LEU A 131 15.08 10.39 8.61
CA LEU A 131 15.19 11.35 9.72
C LEU A 131 16.47 12.20 9.64
N HIS A 132 17.19 12.16 8.52
CA HIS A 132 18.45 12.87 8.38
C HIS A 132 18.22 14.39 8.32
N PRO A 133 18.84 15.20 9.19
CA PRO A 133 18.52 16.63 9.35
C PRO A 133 18.88 17.53 8.15
N LYS A 134 19.43 16.98 7.06
CA LYS A 134 19.78 17.70 5.83
C LYS A 134 18.90 17.36 4.62
N HIS A 135 18.01 16.38 4.73
CA HIS A 135 17.11 15.96 3.64
C HIS A 135 15.68 15.88 4.16
N THR A 136 14.73 16.47 3.44
CA THR A 136 13.31 16.28 3.78
C THR A 136 12.82 14.92 3.27
N LEU A 137 11.82 14.35 3.95
CA LEU A 137 11.11 13.15 3.47
C LEU A 137 10.65 13.33 2.01
N MET A 138 10.14 14.52 1.67
CA MET A 138 9.74 14.85 0.32
C MET A 138 10.91 14.90 -0.67
N GLN A 139 12.08 15.42 -0.27
CA GLN A 139 13.27 15.40 -1.13
C GLN A 139 13.75 13.98 -1.41
N THR A 140 13.83 13.12 -0.40
CA THR A 140 14.28 11.74 -0.58
C THR A 140 13.33 10.94 -1.50
N LEU A 141 12.02 11.16 -1.35
CA LEU A 141 11.01 10.56 -2.22
C LEU A 141 11.03 11.16 -3.64
N ALA A 142 11.11 12.49 -3.76
CA ALA A 142 11.11 13.19 -5.04
C ALA A 142 12.41 12.99 -5.84
N GLU A 143 13.57 12.82 -5.20
CA GLU A 143 14.83 12.50 -5.89
C GLU A 143 14.72 11.19 -6.66
N SER A 144 14.18 10.16 -6.01
CA SER A 144 13.97 8.84 -6.62
C SER A 144 13.03 8.93 -7.82
N LEU A 145 11.94 9.68 -7.70
CA LEU A 145 10.95 9.86 -8.78
C LEU A 145 11.44 10.78 -9.91
N ASN A 146 12.26 11.79 -9.59
CA ASN A 146 12.83 12.71 -10.58
C ASN A 146 13.81 11.99 -11.50
N LEU A 147 14.62 11.08 -10.95
CA LEU A 147 15.52 10.22 -11.74
C LEU A 147 14.76 9.34 -12.75
N LEU A 148 13.48 9.09 -12.48
CA LEU A 148 12.60 8.27 -13.31
C LEU A 148 11.72 9.08 -14.26
N HIS A 149 11.80 10.42 -14.19
CA HIS A 149 10.97 11.36 -14.96
C HIS A 149 9.45 11.28 -14.69
N GLU A 150 9.03 10.73 -13.55
CA GLU A 150 7.62 10.62 -13.12
C GLU A 150 7.17 11.90 -12.39
N ARG A 151 7.24 13.05 -13.09
CA ARG A 151 6.94 14.38 -12.52
C ARG A 151 5.49 14.52 -12.07
N ASP A 152 4.57 13.85 -12.75
CA ASP A 152 3.15 13.78 -12.42
C ASP A 152 2.91 13.13 -11.06
N VAL A 153 3.62 12.04 -10.74
CA VAL A 153 3.54 11.40 -9.42
C VAL A 153 4.13 12.31 -8.34
N ILE A 154 5.20 13.06 -8.65
CA ILE A 154 5.79 14.02 -7.72
C ILE A 154 4.83 15.17 -7.41
N ASP A 155 4.25 15.79 -8.44
CA ASP A 155 3.28 16.88 -8.28
C ASP A 155 2.05 16.39 -7.49
N HIS A 156 1.58 15.17 -7.79
CA HIS A 156 0.50 14.50 -7.06
C HIS A 156 0.87 14.22 -5.59
N MET A 157 2.11 13.82 -5.31
CA MET A 157 2.63 13.67 -3.95
C MET A 157 2.67 15.00 -3.21
N TYR A 158 3.12 16.09 -3.84
CA TYR A 158 3.16 17.42 -3.20
C TYR A 158 1.77 17.96 -2.89
N ASP A 159 0.81 17.80 -3.80
CA ASP A 159 -0.59 18.25 -3.61
C ASP A 159 -1.26 17.52 -2.42
N ARG A 160 -0.94 16.23 -2.25
CA ARG A 160 -1.55 15.39 -1.20
C ARG A 160 -0.71 15.23 0.06
N ALA A 161 0.57 15.59 0.06
CA ALA A 161 1.45 15.50 1.23
C ALA A 161 0.87 16.24 2.45
N ALA A 162 0.12 17.33 2.20
CA ALA A 162 -0.52 18.08 3.27
C ALA A 162 -1.68 17.35 3.94
N THR A 163 -2.36 16.45 3.22
CA THR A 163 -3.51 15.68 3.68
C THR A 163 -3.15 14.26 4.11
N MET A 164 -2.03 13.69 3.66
CA MET A 164 -1.67 12.27 3.85
C MET A 164 -0.97 11.93 5.18
N ALA A 165 -1.14 12.75 6.22
CA ALA A 165 -0.60 12.44 7.54
C ALA A 165 -1.28 11.19 8.15
N GLN A 166 -0.52 10.09 8.28
CA GLN A 166 -0.93 8.88 9.00
C GLN A 166 -0.29 8.92 10.41
N GLY A 167 -1.11 8.97 11.46
CA GLY A 167 -0.63 9.11 12.85
C GLY A 167 -0.42 10.57 13.29
N SER A 168 0.44 10.81 14.29
CA SER A 168 0.71 12.14 14.87
C SER A 168 1.75 12.97 14.10
N LEU A 169 2.05 12.61 12.84
CA LEU A 169 2.96 13.37 11.99
C LEU A 169 2.25 14.65 11.51
N SER A 170 2.76 15.81 11.93
CA SER A 170 2.25 17.09 11.44
C SER A 170 2.67 17.33 9.98
N THR A 171 1.93 18.17 9.26
CA THR A 171 2.32 18.69 7.94
C THR A 171 3.74 19.27 7.95
N ALA A 172 4.11 19.91 9.07
CA ALA A 172 5.46 20.41 9.31
C ALA A 172 6.51 19.30 9.45
N ALA A 173 6.16 18.11 9.95
CA ALA A 173 7.07 16.97 10.01
C ALA A 173 7.31 16.34 8.62
N ILE A 174 6.32 16.42 7.72
CA ILE A 174 6.42 15.98 6.31
C ILE A 174 7.26 16.97 5.48
N ASN A 175 7.02 18.27 5.68
CA ASN A 175 7.71 19.37 5.01
C ASN A 175 8.80 20.02 5.86
N ARG A 176 9.53 19.26 6.70
CA ARG A 176 10.43 19.83 7.72
C ARG A 176 11.69 20.48 7.12
N CYS A 177 11.52 21.60 6.42
CA CYS A 177 12.47 22.61 5.99
C CYS A 177 11.71 23.93 5.73
N GLU A 178 11.22 24.57 6.78
CA GLU A 178 11.35 26.03 6.84
C GLU A 178 12.28 26.33 8.01
N GLY A 179 13.49 26.80 7.69
CA GLY A 179 14.59 27.03 8.63
C GLY A 179 15.93 26.62 8.02
#